data_AF-A0AAV0MK93-F1
#
_entry.id   AF-A0AAV0MK93-F1
#
_cell.length_a   1.000
_cell.length_b   1.000
_cell.length_c   1.000
_cell.angle_alpha   90.00
_cell.angle_beta   90.00
_cell.angle_gamma   90.00
#
_symmetry.space_group_name_H-M   'P 1'
#
loop_
_entity.id
_entity.type
_entity.pdbx_description
1 polymer ?
#
loop_
_entity_poly.entity_id
_entity_poly.type
_entity_poly.pdbx_seq_one_letter_code
_entity_poly.pdbx_strand_id
1 'polypeptide(L)'
;LLQDADVVWLRNPFPILIGKNKSETTEDFQISTDVYNGDPHSPEHLINTGFYYVRSNNQTIRMFESWYGRRDNSSKKEQDVLLEMSRGGVLTSELGVRTRYLDTAWFSGFCSDIKDVGQVVTVHANCCRSIIAKVKDLKVVIGDWKRWKMLAAHWKATGRRRAIPFRWTGHFGCWNSWNNHNVTTQ
;
A
#
# COMPACT_ATOMS: atom_id res chain seq x y z
N LEU A 1 0.16 9.00 9.95
CA LEU A 1 0.09 7.68 9.27
C LEU A 1 -1.37 7.27 9.34
N LEU A 2 -1.98 7.00 8.20
CA LEU A 2 -3.32 6.44 8.12
C LEU A 2 -3.25 5.14 7.33
N GLN A 3 -4.11 4.20 7.72
CA GLN A 3 -4.21 2.90 7.08
C GLN A 3 -5.63 2.35 7.21
N ASP A 4 -6.02 1.51 6.26
CA ASP A 4 -7.24 0.72 6.34
C ASP A 4 -7.07 -0.45 7.33
N ALA A 5 -8.21 -0.98 7.78
CA ALA A 5 -8.26 -2.08 8.75
C ALA A 5 -7.76 -3.42 8.18
N ASP A 6 -7.67 -3.53 6.85
CA ASP A 6 -7.24 -4.71 6.11
C ASP A 6 -5.82 -4.56 5.54
N VAL A 7 -5.00 -3.76 6.21
CA VAL A 7 -3.55 -3.69 6.03
C VAL A 7 -2.84 -4.46 7.13
N VAL A 8 -2.02 -5.44 6.74
CA VAL A 8 -1.17 -6.22 7.66
C VAL A 8 0.25 -5.72 7.60
N TRP A 9 0.87 -5.50 8.76
CA TRP A 9 2.29 -5.16 8.87
C TRP A 9 3.12 -6.40 9.13
N LEU A 10 4.05 -6.67 8.22
CA LEU A 10 5.02 -7.75 8.34
C LEU A 10 6.33 -7.24 8.93
N ARG A 11 6.65 -5.96 8.69
CA ARG A 11 7.83 -5.25 9.21
C ARG A 11 7.46 -3.85 9.67
N ASN A 12 8.37 -3.18 10.37
CA ASN A 12 8.24 -1.77 10.71
C ASN A 12 8.37 -0.92 9.42
N PRO A 13 7.37 -0.09 9.05
CA PRO A 13 7.42 0.73 7.83
C PRO A 13 8.24 2.02 7.97
N PHE A 14 8.47 2.49 9.19
CA PHE A 14 9.13 3.78 9.43
C PHE A 14 10.54 3.90 8.83
N PRO A 15 11.40 2.87 8.81
CA PRO A 15 12.70 2.95 8.15
C PRO A 15 12.63 3.27 6.65
N ILE A 16 11.54 2.91 5.96
CA ILE A 16 11.34 3.21 4.53
C ILE A 16 10.70 4.59 4.35
N LEU A 17 9.75 4.92 5.20
CA LEU A 17 9.00 6.19 5.14
C LEU A 17 9.84 7.39 5.58
N ILE A 18 10.63 7.24 6.63
CA ILE A 18 11.41 8.33 7.25
C ILE A 18 12.88 8.28 6.79
N GLY A 19 13.33 7.16 6.22
CA GLY A 19 14.75 6.93 5.96
C GLY A 19 15.54 6.71 7.25
N LYS A 20 16.88 6.72 7.14
CA LYS A 20 17.76 6.48 8.29
C LYS A 20 17.85 7.70 9.21
N ASN A 21 17.71 8.91 8.66
CA ASN A 21 17.68 10.15 9.42
C ASN A 21 16.45 11.01 9.05
N LYS A 22 15.79 11.58 10.06
CA LYS A 22 14.59 12.43 9.89
C LYS A 22 14.83 13.69 9.03
N SER A 23 16.09 14.10 8.87
CA SER A 23 16.49 15.24 8.02
C SER A 23 16.67 14.86 6.53
N GLU A 24 16.69 13.56 6.19
CA GLU A 24 16.91 13.09 4.81
C GLU A 24 15.60 12.97 4.02
N THR A 25 14.48 12.79 4.72
CA THR A 25 13.15 12.68 4.10
C THR A 25 12.57 14.08 3.83
N THR A 26 12.57 14.46 2.56
CA THR A 26 11.88 15.65 2.07
C THR A 26 10.38 15.43 1.83
N GLU A 27 9.90 14.20 1.80
CA GLU A 27 8.53 13.93 1.36
C GLU A 27 7.49 14.40 2.38
N ASP A 28 6.49 15.13 1.88
CA ASP A 28 5.38 15.67 2.66
C ASP A 28 4.23 14.67 2.72
N PHE A 29 3.97 13.99 1.59
CA PHE A 29 2.89 13.02 1.43
C PHE A 29 3.41 11.76 0.73
N GLN A 30 3.25 10.61 1.37
CA GLN A 30 3.66 9.32 0.82
C GLN A 30 2.48 8.36 0.79
N ILE A 31 2.10 7.84 -0.37
CA ILE A 31 0.84 7.09 -0.54
C ILE A 31 1.04 5.78 -1.30
N SER A 32 0.32 4.73 -0.88
CA SER A 32 0.30 3.44 -1.58
C SER A 32 -0.31 3.52 -2.97
N THR A 33 0.02 2.53 -3.81
CA THR A 33 -0.50 2.43 -5.18
C THR A 33 -0.96 1.00 -5.44
N ASP A 34 -1.95 0.83 -6.31
CA ASP A 34 -2.39 -0.50 -6.74
C ASP A 34 -1.37 -1.14 -7.70
N VAL A 35 -0.73 -0.31 -8.54
CA VAL A 35 0.33 -0.67 -9.47
C VAL A 35 1.40 0.40 -9.47
N TYR A 36 2.64 0.00 -9.21
CA TYR A 36 3.81 0.88 -9.25
C TYR A 36 4.44 0.90 -10.64
N ASN A 37 4.68 2.10 -11.19
CA ASN A 37 5.20 2.26 -12.55
C ASN A 37 6.74 2.36 -12.62
N GLY A 38 7.42 2.41 -11.47
CA GLY A 38 8.88 2.52 -11.37
C GLY A 38 9.39 3.91 -10.95
N ASP A 39 8.60 4.97 -11.12
CA ASP A 39 8.98 6.35 -10.79
C ASP A 39 8.28 6.85 -9.52
N PRO A 40 8.98 7.04 -8.39
CA PRO A 40 8.36 7.43 -7.13
C PRO A 40 7.70 8.81 -7.14
N HIS A 41 7.92 9.65 -8.17
CA HIS A 41 7.37 11.01 -8.24
C HIS A 41 6.38 11.21 -9.39
N SER A 42 6.11 10.18 -10.19
CA SER A 42 5.17 10.26 -11.31
C SER A 42 3.70 10.31 -10.81
N PRO A 43 2.90 11.32 -11.17
CA PRO A 43 1.48 11.40 -10.79
C PRO A 43 0.59 10.37 -11.52
N GLU A 44 1.15 9.58 -12.44
CA GLU A 44 0.39 8.59 -13.23
C GLU A 44 0.06 7.30 -12.46
N HIS A 45 0.49 7.20 -11.20
CA HIS A 45 0.16 6.07 -10.34
C HIS A 45 -1.34 5.95 -10.09
N LEU A 46 -1.82 4.70 -10.07
CA LEU A 46 -3.12 4.37 -9.52
C LEU A 46 -3.01 4.37 -8.00
N ILE A 47 -3.18 5.54 -7.39
CA ILE A 47 -3.09 5.72 -5.95
C ILE A 47 -4.15 4.90 -5.21
N ASN A 48 -3.78 4.46 -4.01
CA ASN A 48 -4.64 3.73 -3.10
C ASN A 48 -4.59 4.43 -1.73
N THR A 49 -5.74 4.84 -1.21
CA THR A 49 -5.84 5.58 0.06
C THR A 49 -5.78 4.69 1.30
N GLY A 50 -5.65 3.37 1.13
CA GLY A 50 -5.62 2.42 2.23
C GLY A 50 -4.30 2.42 3.02
N PHE A 51 -3.25 3.10 2.54
CA PHE A 51 -2.07 3.39 3.35
C PHE A 51 -1.37 4.67 2.89
N TYR A 52 -1.19 5.62 3.81
CA TYR A 52 -0.36 6.79 3.55
C TYR A 52 0.27 7.40 4.81
N TYR A 53 1.47 7.94 4.62
CA TYR A 53 2.23 8.66 5.62
C TYR A 53 2.30 10.13 5.25
N VAL A 54 1.98 11.00 6.21
CA VAL A 54 1.97 12.46 6.00
C VAL A 54 2.81 13.11 7.07
N ARG A 55 3.63 14.07 6.65
CA ARG A 55 4.36 14.96 7.54
C ARG A 55 3.55 16.23 7.76
N SER A 56 3.17 16.50 9.00
CA SER A 56 2.38 17.68 9.34
C SER A 56 3.15 18.97 9.06
N ASN A 57 2.62 19.81 8.18
CA ASN A 57 3.13 21.14 7.82
C ASN A 57 2.03 21.94 7.09
N ASN A 58 2.30 23.22 6.80
CA ASN A 58 1.32 24.08 6.14
C ASN A 58 0.90 23.58 4.75
N GLN A 59 1.79 22.92 3.99
CA GLN A 59 1.45 22.38 2.67
C GLN A 59 0.45 21.23 2.78
N THR A 60 0.68 20.29 3.70
CA THR A 60 -0.20 19.13 3.91
C THR A 60 -1.52 19.48 4.57
N ILE A 61 -1.56 20.52 5.43
CA ILE A 61 -2.82 21.07 5.94
C ILE A 61 -3.69 21.58 4.78
N ARG A 62 -3.12 22.45 3.92
CA ARG A 62 -3.82 22.97 2.73
C ARG A 62 -4.21 21.86 1.75
N MET A 63 -3.39 20.82 1.63
CA MET A 63 -3.71 19.64 0.84
C MET A 63 -4.97 18.94 1.34
N PHE A 64 -5.09 18.67 2.63
CA PHE A 64 -6.29 18.04 3.19
C PHE A 64 -7.52 18.94 3.09
N GLU A 65 -7.38 20.24 3.35
CA GLU A 65 -8.47 21.21 3.16
C GLU A 65 -8.96 21.21 1.71
N SER A 66 -8.04 21.25 0.73
CA SER A 66 -8.40 21.19 -0.69
C SER A 66 -9.02 19.86 -1.07
N TRP A 67 -8.46 18.74 -0.58
CA TRP A 67 -8.94 17.41 -0.89
C TRP A 67 -10.35 17.16 -0.36
N TYR A 68 -10.58 17.39 0.94
CA TYR A 68 -11.89 17.21 1.53
C TYR A 68 -12.90 18.25 1.01
N GLY A 69 -12.48 19.49 0.79
CA GLY A 69 -13.34 20.52 0.17
C GLY A 69 -13.78 20.16 -1.24
N ARG A 70 -12.89 19.60 -2.09
CA ARG A 70 -13.27 19.09 -3.42
C ARG A 70 -14.18 17.87 -3.33
N ARG A 71 -13.91 16.95 -2.40
CA ARG A 71 -14.75 15.78 -2.14
C ARG A 71 -16.16 16.17 -1.74
N ASP A 72 -16.31 17.08 -0.77
CA ASP A 72 -17.60 17.54 -0.25
C ASP A 72 -18.45 18.25 -1.30
N ASN A 73 -17.80 18.88 -2.28
CA ASN A 73 -18.44 19.54 -3.43
C ASN A 73 -18.59 18.63 -4.67
N SER A 74 -18.43 17.31 -4.50
CA SER A 74 -18.53 16.34 -5.59
C SER A 74 -19.34 15.10 -5.18
N SER A 75 -19.77 14.32 -6.16
CA SER A 75 -20.35 12.98 -5.95
C SER A 75 -19.31 11.85 -6.01
N LYS A 76 -18.02 12.19 -6.05
CA LYS A 76 -16.90 11.24 -6.24
C LYS A 76 -16.42 10.67 -4.91
N LYS A 77 -15.78 9.51 -4.97
CA LYS A 77 -15.13 8.94 -3.77
C LYS A 77 -13.88 9.75 -3.42
N GLU A 78 -13.48 9.68 -2.16
CA GLU A 78 -12.29 10.36 -1.63
C GLU A 78 -11.04 10.08 -2.49
N GLN A 79 -10.79 8.80 -2.80
CA GLN A 79 -9.67 8.36 -3.64
C GLN A 79 -9.73 8.92 -5.08
N ASP A 80 -10.92 8.99 -5.68
CA ASP A 80 -11.10 9.48 -7.05
C ASP A 80 -10.75 10.97 -7.12
N VAL A 81 -11.17 11.76 -6.12
CA VAL A 81 -10.83 13.18 -6.03
C VAL A 81 -9.33 13.37 -5.83
N LEU A 82 -8.68 12.56 -4.99
CA LEU A 82 -7.23 12.65 -4.81
C LEU A 82 -6.47 12.30 -6.09
N LEU A 83 -6.95 11.30 -6.83
CA LEU A 83 -6.35 10.88 -8.09
C LEU A 83 -6.43 12.01 -9.13
N GLU A 84 -7.56 12.69 -9.21
CA GLU A 84 -7.74 13.87 -10.08
C GLU A 84 -6.86 15.04 -9.65
N MET A 85 -6.75 15.30 -8.34
CA MET A 85 -5.84 16.32 -7.82
C MET A 85 -4.38 16.00 -8.16
N SER A 86 -3.97 14.75 -8.02
CA SER A 86 -2.62 14.31 -8.35
C SER A 86 -2.31 14.50 -9.82
N ARG A 87 -3.13 13.92 -10.71
CA ARG A 87 -2.97 14.01 -12.17
C ARG A 87 -3.11 15.43 -12.71
N GLY A 88 -3.97 16.23 -12.09
CA GLY A 88 -4.15 17.64 -12.44
C GLY A 88 -3.03 18.56 -11.95
N GLY A 89 -2.02 18.03 -11.25
CA GLY A 89 -0.90 18.82 -10.72
C GLY A 89 -1.25 19.66 -9.49
N VAL A 90 -2.42 19.47 -8.88
CA VAL A 90 -2.86 20.24 -7.69
C VAL A 90 -1.91 19.97 -6.51
N LEU A 91 -1.53 18.71 -6.29
CA LEU A 91 -0.66 18.36 -5.17
C LEU A 91 0.73 19.01 -5.29
N THR A 92 1.38 18.84 -6.44
CA THR A 92 2.78 19.26 -6.64
C THR A 92 2.89 20.71 -7.11
N SER A 93 2.14 21.10 -8.14
CA SER A 93 2.29 22.40 -8.81
C SER A 93 1.54 23.52 -8.09
N GLU A 94 0.31 23.28 -7.63
CA GLU A 94 -0.49 24.32 -6.96
C GLU A 94 -0.17 24.44 -5.46
N LEU A 95 -0.04 23.30 -4.77
CA LEU A 95 0.12 23.25 -3.32
C LEU A 95 1.57 23.06 -2.84
N GLY A 96 2.48 22.71 -3.75
CA GLY A 96 3.88 22.49 -3.40
C GLY A 96 4.12 21.29 -2.47
N VAL A 97 3.22 20.31 -2.48
CA VAL A 97 3.35 19.09 -1.67
C VAL A 97 4.34 18.14 -2.34
N ARG A 98 5.44 17.82 -1.66
CA ARG A 98 6.37 16.80 -2.13
C ARG A 98 5.77 15.42 -1.93
N THR A 99 5.35 14.82 -3.03
CA THR A 99 4.63 13.55 -3.04
C THR A 99 5.56 12.43 -3.48
N ARG A 100 5.51 11.32 -2.74
CA ARG A 100 6.17 10.07 -3.11
C ARG A 100 5.16 8.92 -3.17
N TYR A 101 5.13 8.24 -4.30
CA TYR A 101 4.35 7.03 -4.49
C TYR A 101 5.13 5.82 -3.95
N LEU A 102 4.46 5.01 -3.14
CA LEU A 102 5.08 3.88 -2.48
C LEU A 102 5.10 2.66 -3.41
N ASP A 103 6.30 2.12 -3.61
CA ASP A 103 6.53 0.95 -4.45
C ASP A 103 5.93 -0.31 -3.81
N THR A 104 5.19 -1.06 -4.62
CA THR A 104 4.48 -2.28 -4.24
C THR A 104 5.41 -3.43 -3.87
N ALA A 105 6.71 -3.34 -4.16
CA ALA A 105 7.72 -4.25 -3.64
C ALA A 105 7.83 -4.22 -2.10
N TRP A 106 7.60 -3.05 -1.48
CA TRP A 106 7.58 -2.89 -0.02
C TRP A 106 6.16 -2.72 0.53
N PHE A 107 5.32 -1.94 -0.13
CA PHE A 107 3.93 -1.69 0.28
C PHE A 107 2.97 -2.44 -0.63
N SER A 108 2.95 -3.77 -0.46
CA SER A 108 2.30 -4.69 -1.39
C SER A 108 0.79 -4.69 -1.22
N GLY A 109 0.10 -5.18 -2.25
CA GLY A 109 -1.34 -5.43 -2.22
C GLY A 109 -1.71 -6.72 -2.95
N PHE A 110 -3.01 -7.00 -3.10
CA PHE A 110 -3.53 -8.09 -3.94
C PHE A 110 -3.88 -7.65 -5.37
N CYS A 111 -3.76 -6.35 -5.69
CA CYS A 111 -3.83 -5.88 -7.09
C CYS A 111 -2.62 -6.33 -7.94
N SER A 112 -1.52 -6.70 -7.30
CA SER A 112 -0.32 -7.23 -7.96
C SER A 112 0.28 -8.37 -7.13
N ASP A 113 0.93 -9.34 -7.78
CA ASP A 113 1.54 -10.46 -7.07
C ASP A 113 2.67 -9.99 -6.14
N ILE A 114 2.63 -10.47 -4.89
CA ILE A 114 3.70 -10.22 -3.92
C ILE A 114 4.95 -10.97 -4.38
N LYS A 115 6.02 -10.22 -4.71
CA LYS A 115 7.25 -10.80 -5.27
C LYS A 115 8.19 -11.33 -4.18
N ASP A 116 8.82 -10.45 -3.42
CA ASP A 116 9.88 -10.82 -2.47
C ASP A 116 9.43 -10.71 -1.01
N VAL A 117 9.23 -11.87 -0.37
CA VAL A 117 8.95 -11.99 1.06
C VAL A 117 10.03 -11.34 1.95
N GLY A 118 11.26 -11.26 1.46
CA GLY A 118 12.41 -10.65 2.12
C GLY A 118 12.30 -9.13 2.25
N GLN A 119 11.51 -8.48 1.39
CA GLN A 119 11.43 -7.02 1.30
C GLN A 119 10.09 -6.46 1.79
N VAL A 120 8.99 -7.18 1.57
CA VAL A 120 7.63 -6.67 1.84
C VAL A 120 7.46 -6.16 3.28
N VAL A 121 6.88 -4.98 3.44
CA VAL A 121 6.67 -4.34 4.74
C VAL A 121 5.22 -4.42 5.16
N THR A 122 4.32 -4.02 4.25
CA THR A 122 2.88 -4.12 4.45
C THR A 122 2.24 -4.91 3.32
N VAL A 123 1.08 -5.50 3.62
CA VAL A 123 0.20 -6.11 2.63
C VAL A 123 -1.21 -5.59 2.84
N HIS A 124 -1.76 -4.90 1.85
CA HIS A 124 -3.14 -4.42 1.81
C HIS A 124 -4.02 -5.41 1.05
N ALA A 125 -5.20 -5.76 1.58
CA ALA A 125 -6.23 -6.49 0.84
C ALA A 125 -7.01 -5.62 -0.19
N ASN A 126 -6.31 -4.77 -0.95
CA ASN A 126 -6.87 -4.05 -2.10
C ASN A 126 -7.26 -5.02 -3.23
N CYS A 127 -7.99 -4.55 -4.24
CA CYS A 127 -8.55 -5.38 -5.31
C CYS A 127 -9.28 -6.64 -4.80
N CYS A 128 -10.07 -6.50 -3.73
CA CYS A 128 -10.83 -7.58 -3.12
C CYS A 128 -12.24 -7.11 -2.73
N ARG A 129 -13.29 -7.79 -3.19
CA ARG A 129 -14.67 -7.27 -3.11
C ARG A 129 -15.43 -7.62 -1.84
N SER A 130 -15.04 -8.69 -1.15
CA SER A 130 -15.78 -9.22 0.00
C SER A 130 -14.92 -9.26 1.26
N ILE A 131 -15.51 -8.91 2.41
CA ILE A 131 -14.88 -9.03 3.73
C ILE A 131 -14.43 -10.47 3.99
N ILE A 132 -15.24 -11.46 3.59
CA ILE A 132 -14.90 -12.88 3.75
C ILE A 132 -13.63 -13.23 2.97
N ALA A 133 -13.53 -12.73 1.74
CA ALA A 133 -12.35 -12.92 0.89
C ALA A 133 -11.11 -12.22 1.47
N LYS A 134 -11.26 -10.96 1.91
CA LYS A 134 -10.20 -10.19 2.57
C LYS A 134 -9.65 -10.94 3.80
N VAL A 135 -10.53 -11.36 4.71
CA VAL A 135 -10.14 -12.09 5.94
C VAL A 135 -9.46 -13.41 5.58
N LYS A 136 -9.98 -14.15 4.60
CA LYS A 136 -9.41 -15.42 4.16
C LYS A 136 -7.96 -15.25 3.70
N ASP A 137 -7.72 -14.33 2.78
CA ASP A 137 -6.40 -14.19 2.17
C ASP A 137 -5.40 -13.46 3.08
N LEU A 138 -5.86 -12.54 3.94
CA LEU A 138 -4.99 -11.97 4.98
C LEU A 138 -4.52 -13.02 6.01
N LYS A 139 -5.37 -14.00 6.36
CA LYS A 139 -4.94 -15.15 7.19
C LYS A 139 -3.87 -15.97 6.50
N VAL A 140 -3.97 -16.14 5.19
CA VAL A 140 -2.95 -16.81 4.37
C VAL A 140 -1.64 -16.04 4.41
N VAL A 141 -1.66 -14.72 4.18
CA VAL A 141 -0.48 -13.84 4.30
C VAL A 141 0.22 -13.99 5.65
N ILE A 142 -0.54 -13.97 6.75
CA ILE A 142 0.01 -14.14 8.09
C ILE A 142 0.62 -15.54 8.27
N GLY A 143 -0.03 -16.59 7.76
CA GLY A 143 0.48 -17.96 7.80
C GLY A 143 1.80 -18.10 7.05
N ASP A 144 1.85 -17.53 5.85
CA ASP A 144 3.03 -17.50 4.98
C ASP A 144 4.20 -16.77 5.62
N TRP A 145 3.92 -15.61 6.22
CA TRP A 145 4.91 -14.84 6.97
C TRP A 145 5.51 -15.65 8.13
N LYS A 146 4.68 -16.36 8.90
CA LYS A 146 5.15 -17.24 9.98
C LYS A 146 6.05 -18.35 9.45
N ARG A 147 5.68 -19.02 8.35
CA ARG A 147 6.50 -20.06 7.71
C ARG A 147 7.84 -19.51 7.25
N TRP A 148 7.83 -18.35 6.59
CA TRP A 148 9.07 -17.70 6.16
C TRP A 148 9.98 -17.35 7.32
N LYS A 149 9.46 -16.79 8.43
CA LYS A 149 10.28 -16.47 9.61
C LYS A 149 10.97 -17.70 10.20
N MET A 150 10.28 -18.85 10.26
CA MET A 150 10.88 -20.11 10.72
C MET A 150 11.98 -20.59 9.76
N LEU A 151 11.71 -20.55 8.45
CA LEU A 151 12.69 -20.91 7.43
C LEU A 151 13.91 -19.98 7.49
N ALA A 152 13.71 -18.68 7.66
CA ALA A 152 14.79 -17.69 7.74
C ALA A 152 15.67 -17.89 8.97
N ALA A 153 15.09 -18.23 10.13
CA ALA A 153 15.86 -18.58 11.31
C ALA A 153 16.73 -19.83 11.09
N HIS A 154 16.14 -20.88 10.51
CA HIS A 154 16.88 -22.11 10.18
C HIS A 154 17.97 -21.88 9.13
N TRP A 155 17.71 -21.06 8.11
CA TRP A 155 18.66 -20.73 7.05
C TRP A 155 19.90 -20.01 7.59
N LYS A 156 19.68 -19.07 8.53
CA LYS A 156 20.75 -18.38 9.26
C LYS A 156 21.56 -19.35 10.12
N ALA A 157 20.90 -20.24 10.85
CA ALA A 157 21.57 -21.23 11.70
C ALA A 157 22.44 -22.23 10.91
N THR A 158 22.04 -22.56 9.69
CA THR A 158 22.76 -23.52 8.82
C THR A 158 23.81 -22.87 7.92
N GLY A 159 24.04 -21.55 8.03
CA GLY A 159 25.08 -20.84 7.27
C GLY A 159 24.86 -20.83 5.76
N ARG A 160 23.63 -21.07 5.28
CA ARG A 160 23.33 -21.12 3.86
C ARG A 160 23.39 -19.72 3.23
N ARG A 161 24.18 -19.59 2.16
CA ARG A 161 24.39 -18.30 1.44
C ARG A 161 23.38 -18.02 0.32
N ARG A 162 22.60 -19.02 -0.11
CA ARG A 162 21.58 -18.85 -1.16
C ARG A 162 20.32 -18.18 -0.60
N ALA A 163 19.55 -17.51 -1.46
CA ALA A 163 18.23 -17.00 -1.09
C ALA A 163 17.32 -18.15 -0.61
N ILE A 164 16.42 -17.85 0.33
CA ILE A 164 15.42 -18.81 0.81
C ILE A 164 14.44 -19.05 -0.33
N PRO A 165 14.28 -20.28 -0.84
CA PRO A 165 13.28 -20.59 -1.84
C PRO A 165 11.90 -20.52 -1.17
N PHE A 166 11.26 -19.36 -1.27
CA PHE A 166 9.95 -19.10 -0.70
C PHE A 166 9.04 -18.48 -1.74
N ARG A 167 7.79 -18.92 -1.76
CA ARG A 167 6.74 -18.36 -2.61
C ARG A 167 5.52 -18.09 -1.75
N TRP A 168 4.92 -16.92 -1.95
CA TRP A 168 3.62 -16.60 -1.39
C TRP A 168 2.55 -17.52 -1.96
N THR A 169 1.63 -17.92 -1.11
CA THR A 169 0.38 -18.53 -1.50
C THR A 169 -0.48 -17.46 -2.16
N GLY A 170 -1.11 -17.79 -3.29
CA GLY A 170 -1.97 -16.85 -4.01
C GLY A 170 -3.19 -16.41 -3.19
N HIS A 171 -3.63 -15.17 -3.40
CA HIS A 171 -4.84 -14.59 -2.82
C HIS A 171 -6.09 -14.97 -3.64
N PHE A 172 -6.38 -16.28 -3.66
CA PHE A 172 -7.47 -16.86 -4.47
C PHE A 172 -8.86 -16.49 -3.95
N GLY A 173 -9.01 -16.18 -2.66
CA GLY A 173 -10.28 -15.68 -2.12
C GLY A 173 -10.68 -14.37 -2.78
N CYS A 174 -9.74 -13.44 -2.86
CA CYS A 174 -9.92 -12.14 -3.47
C CYS A 174 -10.09 -12.24 -4.98
N TRP A 175 -9.32 -13.07 -5.68
CA TRP A 175 -9.54 -13.32 -7.11
C TRP A 175 -10.97 -13.85 -7.35
N ASN A 176 -11.38 -14.91 -6.65
CA ASN A 176 -12.70 -15.50 -6.83
C ASN A 176 -13.85 -14.54 -6.44
N SER A 177 -13.59 -13.55 -5.57
CA SER A 177 -14.59 -12.53 -5.21
C SER A 177 -15.00 -11.65 -6.39
N TRP A 178 -14.21 -11.58 -7.46
CA TRP A 178 -14.57 -10.88 -8.69
C TRP A 178 -15.45 -11.70 -9.63
N ASN A 179 -15.37 -13.03 -9.58
CA ASN A 179 -16.11 -13.93 -10.48
C ASN A 179 -17.53 -14.27 -9.95
N ASN A 180 -17.76 -14.11 -8.65
CA ASN A 180 -19.05 -14.40 -8.03
C ASN A 180 -20.02 -13.21 -8.15
N HIS A 181 -20.52 -12.96 -9.36
CA HIS A 181 -21.58 -11.97 -9.61
C HIS A 181 -22.99 -12.45 -9.19
N ASN A 182 -23.14 -13.69 -8.69
CA ASN A 182 -24.45 -14.30 -8.40
C ASN A 182 -24.63 -14.74 -6.93
N VAL A 183 -24.32 -13.89 -5.96
CA VAL A 183 -24.90 -14.04 -4.61
C VAL A 183 -25.30 -12.67 -4.08
N THR A 184 -26.40 -12.14 -4.63
CA THR A 184 -27.41 -11.48 -3.79
C THR A 184 -28.03 -12.55 -2.89
N THR A 185 -27.80 -12.44 -1.59
CA THR A 185 -28.69 -12.95 -0.54
C THR A 185 -28.63 -11.88 0.55
N GLN A 186 -29.63 -11.00 0.55
CA GLN A 186 -30.76 -10.97 1.51
C GLN A 186 -30.30 -10.63 2.91
#